data_AF-A0A3A1QUB0-F1
#
_entry.id   AF-A0A3A1QUB0-F1
#
_cell.length_a   1.000
_cell.length_b   1.000
_cell.length_c   1.000
_cell.angle_alpha   90.00
_cell.angle_beta   90.00
_cell.angle_gamma   90.00
#
_symmetry.space_group_name_H-M   'P 1'
#
loop_
_entity.id
_entity.type
_entity.pdbx_description
1 polymer ?
#
loop_
_entity_poly.entity_id
_entity_poly.type
_entity_poly.pdbx_seq_one_letter_code
_entity_poly.pdbx_strand_id
1 'polypeptide(L)'
;MENQVVIIDQDEVIDSGISSFNDEDLPVLIQGQISKLNKLDKSVKKAIEAAVDAKSSAQSARNKSAGFGKKRVAIEELQSAGIELAEAVQSGAEAQKVSFEFQTKLAKITKYLFGLGVSNIASNRFVVRELELKLKGASKEELSTLARQELMTVVKQLKEQEDILRKQDNLTKTIKVQHEKLKVQHKKSEQIEKQLEVHEAVDNRHSDQLKIHETAGKKLQEQLKNQAGKISTLSEHLNVQTERSNENAEQLKVQAEADKELEEKIHNQEKISKGLAKELKAQAETDKLLEEKLHKQSEVINQHAEQLKVQAEADKELGEKINTQAKISNGFAEDLKAQAETNKLLQKKSHKQSEVTSQHAEQLKIHSEAISSFDETVQSQAEVVNQHNEEISQLHTFNSNLNEQLEYHQFLIIEQEKKIALLNEEMNGLKLSLKSKVSNRKSYIILGMSVIAMVLSIVQFI
;
A
#
# COMPACT_ATOMS: atom_id res chain seq x y z
N MET A 1 79.17 49.83 45.79
CA MET A 1 80.23 50.08 46.79
C MET A 1 81.55 49.80 46.10
N GLU A 2 82.19 50.86 45.60
CA GLU A 2 83.49 50.77 44.94
C GLU A 2 84.56 50.53 45.99
N ASN A 3 85.00 49.28 46.14
CA ASN A 3 86.21 48.98 46.89
C ASN A 3 87.40 49.29 45.99
N GLN A 4 88.02 50.46 46.22
CA GLN A 4 89.34 50.77 45.70
C GLN A 4 90.33 49.72 46.20
N VAL A 5 90.81 48.90 45.26
CA VAL A 5 91.97 48.04 45.48
C VAL A 5 93.18 48.96 45.45
N VAL A 6 93.64 49.35 46.64
CA VAL A 6 94.93 49.99 46.83
C VAL A 6 96.00 48.95 46.54
N ILE A 7 96.57 49.01 45.34
CA ILE A 7 97.77 48.25 44.97
C ILE A 7 98.91 48.87 45.77
N ILE A 8 99.37 48.16 46.79
CA ILE A 8 100.62 48.47 47.48
C ILE A 8 101.73 47.94 46.58
N ASP A 9 102.44 48.85 45.90
CA ASP A 9 103.69 48.53 45.19
C ASP A 9 104.62 47.76 46.14
N GLN A 10 104.91 46.50 45.79
CA GLN A 10 105.80 45.61 46.55
C GLN A 10 107.28 45.78 46.18
N ASP A 11 107.65 46.86 45.49
CA ASP A 11 108.99 47.04 44.92
C ASP A 11 109.90 47.93 45.78
N GLU A 12 109.90 47.72 47.10
CA GLU A 12 111.09 48.04 47.90
C GLU A 12 111.81 46.73 48.22
N VAL A 13 112.29 46.09 47.16
CA VAL A 13 113.31 45.03 47.26
C VAL A 13 114.49 45.67 47.97
N ILE A 14 114.81 45.18 49.17
CA ILE A 14 116.04 45.51 49.86
C ILE A 14 117.18 45.18 48.90
N ASP A 15 117.72 46.20 48.23
CA ASP A 15 118.87 46.05 47.34
C ASP A 15 120.05 45.56 48.20
N SER A 16 120.29 44.25 48.13
CA SER A 16 121.40 43.62 48.81
C SER A 16 122.75 44.00 48.17
N GLY A 17 122.74 44.69 47.02
CA GLY A 17 123.93 45.06 46.25
C GLY A 17 124.62 43.84 45.63
N ILE A 18 123.94 42.69 45.58
CA ILE A 18 124.47 41.45 45.02
C ILE A 18 123.79 41.22 43.67
N SER A 19 124.46 41.64 42.61
CA SER A 19 124.13 41.30 41.22
C SER A 19 123.99 39.78 41.06
N SER A 20 123.02 39.35 40.25
CA SER A 20 122.70 37.93 39.97
C SER A 20 123.96 37.07 39.81
N PHE A 21 124.21 36.20 40.78
CA PHE A 21 125.25 35.17 40.72
C PHE A 21 124.59 33.84 40.38
N ASN A 22 125.33 32.94 39.71
CA ASN A 22 124.85 31.59 39.47
C ASN A 22 125.05 30.75 40.73
N ASP A 23 124.12 29.83 40.99
CA ASP A 23 124.20 28.92 42.15
C ASP A 23 125.50 28.08 42.14
N GLU A 24 126.14 27.90 40.98
CA GLU A 24 127.42 27.19 40.79
C GLU A 24 128.62 27.95 41.37
N ASP A 25 128.57 29.27 41.44
CA ASP A 25 129.66 30.12 41.95
C ASP A 25 129.62 30.26 43.47
N LEU A 26 128.51 29.85 44.08
CA LEU A 26 128.23 30.01 45.50
C LEU A 26 129.30 29.40 46.44
N PRO A 27 129.87 28.21 46.18
CA PRO A 27 130.97 27.67 47.00
C PRO A 27 132.20 28.59 47.01
N VAL A 28 132.57 29.12 45.84
CA VAL A 28 133.75 29.98 45.68
C VAL A 28 133.53 31.33 46.35
N LEU A 29 132.33 31.91 46.21
CA LEU A 29 131.96 33.18 46.83
C LEU A 29 131.96 33.10 48.36
N ILE A 30 131.34 32.07 48.93
CA ILE A 30 131.32 31.86 50.39
C ILE A 30 132.74 31.65 50.91
N GLN A 31 133.50 30.75 50.29
CA GLN A 31 134.88 30.45 50.68
C GLN A 31 135.78 31.70 50.60
N GLY A 32 135.59 32.54 49.58
CA GLY A 32 136.29 33.81 49.42
C GLY A 32 136.03 34.78 50.57
N GLN A 33 134.77 34.90 51.01
CA GLN A 33 134.41 35.78 52.13
C GLN A 33 134.90 35.26 53.48
N ILE A 34 134.84 33.95 53.71
CA ILE A 34 135.42 33.33 54.91
C ILE A 34 136.94 33.50 54.93
N SER A 35 137.60 33.39 53.78
CA SER A 35 139.05 33.64 53.68
C SER A 35 139.40 35.09 53.99
N LYS A 36 138.59 36.06 53.54
CA LYS A 36 138.74 37.48 53.91
C LYS A 36 138.57 37.68 55.41
N LEU A 37 137.59 37.01 56.02
CA LEU A 37 137.35 37.05 57.47
C LEU A 37 138.55 36.52 58.26
N ASN A 38 139.13 35.39 57.86
CA ASN A 38 140.32 34.83 58.52
C ASN A 38 141.55 35.73 58.38
N LYS A 39 141.75 36.35 57.21
CA LYS A 39 142.85 37.32 56.99
C LYS A 39 142.68 38.57 57.87
N LEU A 40 141.44 39.03 57.98
CA LEU A 40 141.07 40.16 58.81
C LEU A 40 141.34 39.85 60.29
N ASP A 41 140.95 38.66 60.76
CA ASP A 41 141.18 38.19 62.12
C ASP A 41 142.67 38.14 62.50
N LYS A 42 143.51 37.58 61.61
CA LYS A 42 144.97 37.54 61.80
C LYS A 42 145.60 38.93 61.88
N SER A 43 145.10 39.88 61.08
CA SER A 43 145.61 41.25 61.07
C SER A 43 145.28 41.97 62.38
N VAL A 44 144.09 41.73 62.93
CA VAL A 44 143.66 42.28 64.22
C VAL A 44 144.45 41.67 65.38
N LYS A 45 144.63 40.33 65.39
CA LYS A 45 145.45 39.66 66.43
C LYS A 45 146.86 40.25 66.52
N LYS A 46 147.54 40.41 65.38
CA LYS A 46 148.87 41.04 65.33
C LYS A 46 148.89 42.47 65.86
N ALA A 47 147.87 43.26 65.53
CA ALA A 47 147.77 44.64 66.02
C ALA A 47 147.50 44.70 67.53
N ILE A 48 146.67 43.80 68.06
CA ILE A 48 146.43 43.68 69.50
C ILE A 48 147.70 43.21 70.23
N GLU A 49 148.38 42.19 69.71
CA GLU A 49 149.67 41.71 70.26
C GLU A 49 150.70 42.83 70.32
N ALA A 50 150.89 43.58 69.22
CA ALA A 50 151.79 44.74 69.19
C ALA A 50 151.41 45.82 70.21
N ALA A 51 150.11 46.10 70.39
CA ALA A 51 149.63 47.06 71.39
C ALA A 51 149.82 46.55 72.83
N VAL A 52 149.69 45.24 73.06
CA VAL A 52 149.95 44.59 74.37
C VAL A 52 151.45 44.60 74.68
N ASP A 53 152.31 44.31 73.71
CA ASP A 53 153.76 44.34 73.86
C ASP A 53 154.25 45.76 74.16
N ALA A 54 153.70 46.78 73.47
CA ALA A 54 153.96 48.19 73.76
C ALA A 54 153.55 48.55 75.20
N LYS A 55 152.34 48.13 75.63
CA LYS A 55 151.86 48.32 77.00
C LYS A 55 152.72 47.60 78.05
N SER A 56 153.16 46.38 77.77
CA SER A 56 154.02 45.59 78.68
C SER A 56 155.42 46.20 78.80
N SER A 57 155.96 46.72 77.69
CA SER A 57 157.24 47.45 77.66
C SER A 57 157.16 48.73 78.49
N ALA A 58 156.09 49.50 78.34
CA ALA A 58 155.80 50.67 79.18
C ALA A 58 155.66 50.29 80.67
N GLN A 59 154.90 49.23 81.01
CA GLN A 59 154.77 48.76 82.40
C GLN A 59 156.08 48.24 83.02
N SER A 60 156.95 47.61 82.21
CA SER A 60 158.25 47.13 82.66
C SER A 60 159.24 48.26 82.93
N ALA A 61 159.14 49.37 82.17
CA ALA A 61 159.90 50.59 82.40
C ALA A 61 159.45 51.30 83.69
N ARG A 62 158.14 51.40 83.95
CA ARG A 62 157.55 51.89 85.21
C ARG A 62 158.09 51.23 86.49
N ASN A 63 158.47 49.95 86.44
CA ASN A 63 158.95 49.19 87.59
C ASN A 63 160.44 49.40 87.91
N LYS A 64 161.16 50.20 87.12
CA LYS A 64 162.58 50.53 87.33
C LYS A 64 162.73 52.02 87.64
N SER A 65 162.67 52.39 88.92
CA SER A 65 163.49 53.44 89.56
C SER A 65 162.93 53.80 90.96
N ALA A 66 163.81 54.31 91.82
CA ALA A 66 163.96 53.94 93.22
C ALA A 66 164.26 55.13 94.14
N GLY A 67 163.88 55.01 95.42
CA GLY A 67 164.74 55.25 96.59
C GLY A 67 165.21 56.69 96.93
N PHE A 68 165.26 57.01 98.22
CA PHE A 68 165.51 58.34 98.80
C PHE A 68 166.87 58.96 98.42
N GLY A 69 166.88 60.26 98.05
CA GLY A 69 168.07 61.04 97.62
C GLY A 69 168.05 61.51 96.15
N LYS A 70 166.94 61.30 95.44
CA LYS A 70 166.91 61.21 93.98
C LYS A 70 165.93 62.19 93.31
N LYS A 71 165.90 63.48 93.71
CA LYS A 71 165.00 64.50 93.10
C LYS A 71 165.11 64.59 91.57
N ARG A 72 166.32 64.48 91.01
CA ARG A 72 166.53 64.47 89.55
C ARG A 72 165.89 63.23 88.90
N VAL A 73 166.07 62.08 89.54
CA VAL A 73 165.52 60.80 89.09
C VAL A 73 163.99 60.78 89.24
N ALA A 74 163.40 61.43 90.25
CA ALA A 74 161.95 61.58 90.35
C ALA A 74 161.34 62.43 89.21
N ILE A 75 162.08 63.44 88.71
CA ILE A 75 161.68 64.23 87.54
C ILE A 75 161.84 63.40 86.26
N GLU A 76 162.96 62.67 86.12
CA GLU A 76 163.20 61.74 85.01
C GLU A 76 162.15 60.60 84.99
N GLU A 77 161.73 60.10 86.16
CA GLU A 77 160.67 59.11 86.33
C GLU A 77 159.29 59.67 85.96
N LEU A 78 158.94 60.90 86.38
CA LEU A 78 157.68 61.55 86.00
C LEU A 78 157.60 61.82 84.50
N GLN A 79 158.71 62.22 83.87
CA GLN A 79 158.80 62.39 82.43
C GLN A 79 158.68 61.05 81.70
N SER A 80 159.33 60.00 82.21
CA SER A 80 159.23 58.63 81.67
C SER A 80 157.80 58.10 81.80
N ALA A 81 157.16 58.27 82.95
CA ALA A 81 155.76 57.90 83.16
C ALA A 81 154.79 58.70 82.27
N GLY A 82 155.11 59.96 81.95
CA GLY A 82 154.35 60.79 81.00
C GLY A 82 154.47 60.30 79.55
N ILE A 83 155.68 59.92 79.12
CA ILE A 83 155.95 59.32 77.80
C ILE A 83 155.24 57.96 77.70
N GLU A 84 155.38 57.10 78.71
CA GLU A 84 154.73 55.79 78.77
C GLU A 84 153.20 55.88 78.78
N LEU A 85 152.62 56.86 79.48
CA LEU A 85 151.19 57.11 79.45
C LEU A 85 150.73 57.55 78.06
N ALA A 86 151.51 58.41 77.39
CA ALA A 86 151.23 58.83 76.01
C ALA A 86 151.31 57.63 75.05
N GLU A 87 152.32 56.76 75.18
CA GLU A 87 152.46 55.53 74.41
C GLU A 87 151.31 54.54 74.67
N ALA A 88 150.88 54.39 75.93
CA ALA A 88 149.76 53.53 76.29
C ALA A 88 148.41 54.06 75.76
N VAL A 89 148.20 55.38 75.82
CA VAL A 89 147.01 56.04 75.25
C VAL A 89 147.01 55.95 73.73
N GLN A 90 148.15 56.16 73.08
CA GLN A 90 148.31 55.99 71.64
C GLN A 90 148.04 54.55 71.21
N SER A 91 148.65 53.57 71.88
CA SER A 91 148.45 52.14 71.61
C SER A 91 146.98 51.73 71.85
N GLY A 92 146.36 52.27 72.90
CA GLY A 92 144.94 52.07 73.18
C GLY A 92 144.03 52.65 72.08
N ALA A 93 144.32 53.85 71.58
CA ALA A 93 143.59 54.47 70.48
C ALA A 93 143.77 53.72 69.15
N GLU A 94 144.98 53.25 68.86
CA GLU A 94 145.27 52.42 67.69
C GLU A 94 144.53 51.07 67.77
N ALA A 95 144.51 50.41 68.93
CA ALA A 95 143.74 49.18 69.14
C ALA A 95 142.22 49.40 68.99
N GLN A 96 141.69 50.53 69.46
CA GLN A 96 140.29 50.91 69.27
C GLN A 96 139.96 51.14 67.79
N LYS A 97 140.82 51.86 67.05
CA LYS A 97 140.67 52.09 65.61
C LYS A 97 140.63 50.76 64.85
N VAL A 98 141.58 49.87 65.13
CA VAL A 98 141.63 48.54 64.52
C VAL A 98 140.38 47.71 64.84
N SER A 99 139.86 47.80 66.07
CA SER A 99 138.63 47.12 66.48
C SER A 99 137.39 47.64 65.74
N PHE A 100 137.30 48.95 65.50
CA PHE A 100 136.21 49.55 64.72
C PHE A 100 136.27 49.16 63.24
N GLU A 101 137.47 49.19 62.65
CA GLU A 101 137.69 48.72 61.29
C GLU A 101 137.35 47.22 61.12
N PHE A 102 137.67 46.42 62.14
CA PHE A 102 137.30 45.01 62.19
C PHE A 102 135.79 44.82 62.16
N GLN A 103 135.06 45.47 63.08
CA GLN A 103 133.61 45.40 63.15
C GLN A 103 132.95 45.84 61.85
N THR A 104 133.45 46.92 61.23
CA THR A 104 132.94 47.43 59.95
C THR A 104 133.12 46.41 58.82
N LYS A 105 134.30 45.80 58.71
CA LYS A 105 134.59 44.81 57.67
C LYS A 105 133.84 43.49 57.92
N LEU A 106 133.72 43.07 59.18
CA LEU A 106 132.91 41.93 59.60
C LEU A 106 131.45 42.12 59.20
N ALA A 107 130.85 43.28 59.50
CA ALA A 107 129.48 43.60 59.13
C ALA A 107 129.25 43.58 57.61
N LYS A 108 130.22 44.05 56.81
CA LYS A 108 130.13 43.96 55.34
C LYS A 108 130.17 42.51 54.84
N ILE A 109 131.03 41.69 55.43
CA ILE A 109 131.15 40.26 55.09
C ILE A 109 129.87 39.51 55.48
N THR A 110 129.33 39.74 56.67
CA THR A 110 128.10 39.08 57.15
C THR A 110 126.88 39.53 56.36
N LYS A 111 126.76 40.82 56.04
CA LYS A 111 125.71 41.34 55.14
C LYS A 111 125.75 40.66 53.77
N TYR A 112 126.94 40.50 53.19
CA TYR A 112 127.10 39.84 51.91
C TYR A 112 126.70 38.35 51.96
N LEU A 113 127.15 37.62 52.99
CA LEU A 113 126.78 36.21 53.19
C LEU A 113 125.28 36.04 53.43
N PHE A 114 124.65 36.93 54.19
CA PHE A 114 123.21 36.97 54.36
C PHE A 114 122.50 37.22 53.02
N GLY A 115 122.95 38.23 52.26
CA GLY A 115 122.41 38.53 50.93
C GLY A 115 122.47 37.35 49.95
N LEU A 116 123.59 36.61 49.93
CA LEU A 116 123.69 35.38 49.15
C LEU A 116 122.62 34.35 49.56
N GLY A 117 122.44 34.16 50.85
CA GLY A 117 121.52 33.16 51.39
C GLY A 117 120.04 33.52 51.26
N VAL A 118 119.65 34.79 51.13
CA VAL A 118 118.23 35.16 50.98
C VAL A 118 117.73 35.14 49.52
N SER A 119 118.61 34.89 48.55
CA SER A 119 118.31 34.96 47.12
C SER A 119 117.26 33.94 46.64
N ASN A 120 117.40 32.68 47.02
CA ASN A 120 116.44 31.62 46.74
C ASN A 120 116.60 30.46 47.75
N ILE A 121 115.64 29.53 47.80
CA ILE A 121 115.64 28.42 48.77
C ILE A 121 116.90 27.54 48.64
N ALA A 122 117.39 27.30 47.42
CA ALA A 122 118.56 26.45 47.18
C ALA A 122 119.85 27.13 47.68
N SER A 123 120.04 28.39 47.30
CA SER A 123 121.14 29.25 47.76
C SER A 123 121.15 29.41 49.28
N ASN A 124 119.98 29.60 49.91
CA ASN A 124 119.85 29.67 51.38
C ASN A 124 120.42 28.42 52.07
N ARG A 125 119.93 27.24 51.66
CA ARG A 125 120.35 25.95 52.23
C ARG A 125 121.83 25.71 52.05
N PHE A 126 122.37 26.09 50.88
CA PHE A 126 123.78 25.95 50.59
C PHE A 126 124.64 26.86 51.48
N VAL A 127 124.31 28.15 51.58
CA VAL A 127 125.01 29.11 52.44
C VAL A 127 124.95 28.67 53.91
N VAL A 128 123.77 28.30 54.41
CA VAL A 128 123.60 27.82 55.80
C VAL A 128 124.47 26.60 56.06
N ARG A 129 124.45 25.60 55.17
CA ARG A 129 125.25 24.38 55.31
C ARG A 129 126.73 24.67 55.33
N GLU A 130 127.23 25.48 54.40
CA GLU A 130 128.65 25.84 54.33
C GLU A 130 129.09 26.62 55.58
N LEU A 131 128.30 27.59 56.03
CA LEU A 131 128.59 28.35 57.25
C LEU A 131 128.60 27.44 58.49
N GLU A 132 127.65 26.51 58.62
CA GLU A 132 127.63 25.55 59.73
C GLU A 132 128.83 24.60 59.70
N LEU A 133 129.22 24.09 58.53
CA LEU A 133 130.40 23.24 58.38
C LEU A 133 131.67 23.98 58.81
N LYS A 134 131.82 25.24 58.40
CA LYS A 134 132.97 26.07 58.75
C LYS A 134 132.98 26.44 60.24
N LEU A 135 131.81 26.75 60.81
CA LEU A 135 131.69 27.01 62.24
C LEU A 135 132.03 25.77 63.09
N LYS A 136 131.67 24.55 62.62
CA LYS A 136 132.01 23.28 63.28
C LYS A 136 133.48 22.89 63.10
N GLY A 137 134.04 23.11 61.92
CA GLY A 137 135.41 22.71 61.56
C GLY A 137 136.51 23.69 61.95
N ALA A 138 136.18 24.96 62.21
CA ALA A 138 137.17 25.95 62.61
C ALA A 138 137.62 25.75 64.07
N SER A 139 138.92 25.71 64.30
CA SER A 139 139.47 25.78 65.66
C SER A 139 139.23 27.19 66.26
N LYS A 140 139.25 27.33 67.59
CA LYS A 140 139.11 28.65 68.26
C LYS A 140 140.19 29.68 67.81
N GLU A 141 141.25 29.21 67.16
CA GLU A 141 142.37 30.04 66.70
C GLU A 141 142.14 30.61 65.29
N GLU A 142 141.25 30.03 64.48
CA GLU A 142 141.04 30.43 63.08
C GLU A 142 140.03 31.57 62.90
N LEU A 143 139.08 31.70 63.83
CA LEU A 143 138.06 32.76 63.85
C LEU A 143 137.97 33.36 65.25
N SER A 144 137.95 34.69 65.38
CA SER A 144 137.61 35.33 66.65
C SER A 144 136.23 34.95 67.13
N THR A 145 136.06 35.04 68.46
CA THR A 145 134.77 34.84 69.15
C THR A 145 133.67 35.72 68.57
N LEU A 146 133.97 36.99 68.28
CA LEU A 146 133.03 37.94 67.68
C LEU A 146 132.63 37.51 66.26
N ALA A 147 133.59 37.16 65.40
CA ALA A 147 133.31 36.68 64.05
C ALA A 147 132.45 35.40 64.05
N ARG A 148 132.73 34.48 65.00
CA ARG A 148 131.96 33.25 65.18
C ARG A 148 130.52 33.54 65.60
N GLN A 149 130.33 34.46 66.54
CA GLN A 149 129.00 34.86 67.02
C GLN A 149 128.20 35.52 65.90
N GLU A 150 128.79 36.44 65.15
CA GLU A 150 128.13 37.11 64.02
C GLU A 150 127.72 36.12 62.93
N LEU A 151 128.59 35.16 62.57
CA LEU A 151 128.23 34.11 61.62
C LEU A 151 127.12 33.18 62.14
N MET A 152 127.09 32.87 63.44
CA MET A 152 125.98 32.12 64.04
C MET A 152 124.65 32.90 63.95
N THR A 153 124.69 34.21 64.17
CA THR A 153 123.53 35.08 63.98
C THR A 153 123.03 35.07 62.54
N VAL A 154 123.94 35.17 61.56
CA VAL A 154 123.61 35.06 60.13
C VAL A 154 122.96 33.70 59.82
N VAL A 155 123.52 32.60 60.32
CA VAL A 155 122.92 31.26 60.14
C VAL A 155 121.51 31.19 60.71
N LYS A 156 121.29 31.74 61.91
CA LYS A 156 119.96 31.78 62.54
C LYS A 156 118.96 32.56 61.68
N GLN A 157 119.34 33.77 61.25
CA GLN A 157 118.49 34.62 60.40
C GLN A 157 118.20 33.97 59.04
N LEU A 158 119.19 33.29 58.44
CA LEU A 158 118.99 32.58 57.17
C LEU A 158 118.01 31.41 57.30
N LYS A 159 118.02 30.67 58.41
CA LYS A 159 117.03 29.61 58.67
C LYS A 159 115.62 30.16 58.83
N GLU A 160 115.46 31.27 59.55
CA GLU A 160 114.18 31.98 59.67
C GLU A 160 113.69 32.45 58.28
N GLN A 161 114.61 32.93 57.43
CA GLN A 161 114.29 33.30 56.05
C GLN A 161 113.93 32.09 55.19
N GLU A 162 114.56 30.92 55.37
CA GLU A 162 114.21 29.70 54.64
C GLU A 162 112.74 29.33 54.85
N ASP A 163 112.24 29.45 56.08
CA ASP A 163 110.83 29.18 56.41
C ASP A 163 109.88 30.13 55.69
N ILE A 164 110.25 31.41 55.56
CA ILE A 164 109.49 32.41 54.80
C ILE A 164 109.49 32.05 53.31
N LEU A 165 110.65 31.73 52.74
CA LEU A 165 110.78 31.35 51.34
C LEU A 165 109.97 30.07 51.02
N ARG A 166 109.96 29.08 51.92
CA ARG A 166 109.12 27.87 51.79
C ARG A 166 107.63 28.21 51.80
N LYS A 167 107.19 29.12 52.66
CA LYS A 167 105.78 29.59 52.67
C LYS A 167 105.42 30.29 51.36
N GLN A 168 106.32 31.12 50.82
CA GLN A 168 106.12 31.79 49.53
C GLN A 168 106.00 30.80 48.36
N ASP A 169 106.87 29.78 48.29
CA ASP A 169 106.79 28.73 47.27
C ASP A 169 105.46 27.94 47.35
N ASN A 170 105.04 27.58 48.57
CA ASN A 170 103.77 26.90 48.81
C ASN A 170 102.55 27.77 48.42
N LEU A 171 102.57 29.06 48.75
CA LEU A 171 101.53 30.01 48.33
C LEU A 171 101.48 30.14 46.81
N THR A 172 102.65 30.25 46.16
CA THR A 172 102.75 30.32 44.70
C THR A 172 102.14 29.08 44.03
N LYS A 173 102.44 27.88 44.53
CA LYS A 173 101.83 26.63 44.07
C LYS A 173 100.32 26.62 44.27
N THR A 174 99.84 27.09 45.43
CA THR A 174 98.40 27.17 45.74
C THR A 174 97.67 28.12 44.80
N ILE A 175 98.25 29.30 44.52
CA ILE A 175 97.71 30.28 43.58
C ILE A 175 97.60 29.68 42.18
N LYS A 176 98.62 28.96 41.70
CA LYS A 176 98.56 28.27 40.40
C LYS A 176 97.40 27.27 40.33
N VAL A 177 97.23 26.46 41.38
CA VAL A 177 96.12 25.49 41.45
C VAL A 177 94.76 26.20 41.50
N GLN A 178 94.65 27.28 42.27
CA GLN A 178 93.41 28.08 42.35
C GLN A 178 93.08 28.74 41.01
N HIS A 179 94.08 29.25 40.29
CA HIS A 179 93.90 29.85 38.97
C HIS A 179 93.35 28.83 37.96
N GLU A 180 93.89 27.61 37.93
CA GLU A 180 93.36 26.55 37.07
C GLU A 180 91.93 26.13 37.47
N LYS A 181 91.64 26.05 38.78
CA LYS A 181 90.27 25.81 39.26
C LYS A 181 89.30 26.91 38.82
N LEU A 182 89.71 28.18 38.88
CA LEU A 182 88.92 29.31 38.42
C LEU A 182 88.63 29.24 36.92
N LYS A 183 89.61 28.87 36.08
CA LYS A 183 89.38 28.66 34.64
C LYS A 183 88.32 27.59 34.38
N VAL A 184 88.39 26.47 35.11
CA VAL A 184 87.39 25.39 34.99
C VAL A 184 86.00 25.87 35.45
N GLN A 185 85.93 26.61 36.56
CA GLN A 185 84.66 27.19 37.00
C GLN A 185 84.09 28.18 35.99
N HIS A 186 84.91 29.04 35.38
CA HIS A 186 84.46 29.97 34.35
C HIS A 186 83.81 29.24 33.17
N LYS A 187 84.46 28.20 32.65
CA LYS A 187 83.90 27.37 31.57
C LYS A 187 82.58 26.71 31.97
N LYS A 188 82.46 26.26 33.22
CA LYS A 188 81.22 25.68 33.73
C LYS A 188 80.10 26.73 33.83
N SER A 189 80.41 27.94 34.28
CA SER A 189 79.46 29.05 34.33
C SER A 189 78.96 29.43 32.93
N GLU A 190 79.85 29.54 31.94
CA GLU A 190 79.46 29.77 30.54
C GLU A 190 78.54 28.67 29.98
N GLN A 191 78.78 27.41 30.35
CA GLN A 191 77.92 26.29 29.95
C GLN A 191 76.54 26.37 30.61
N ILE A 192 76.47 26.76 31.89
CA ILE A 192 75.22 26.95 32.61
C ILE A 192 74.41 28.09 31.99
N GLU A 193 75.05 29.19 31.64
CA GLU A 193 74.40 30.34 30.99
C GLU A 193 73.76 29.95 29.65
N LYS A 194 74.49 29.21 28.80
CA LYS A 194 73.92 28.64 27.56
C LYS A 194 72.75 27.68 27.80
N GLN A 195 72.79 26.89 28.87
CA GLN A 195 71.67 26.01 29.22
C GLN A 195 70.44 26.79 29.68
N LEU A 196 70.63 27.90 30.40
CA LEU A 196 69.55 28.78 30.84
C LEU A 196 68.87 29.45 29.65
N GLU A 197 69.63 29.97 28.68
CA GLU A 197 69.08 30.54 27.44
C GLU A 197 68.21 29.53 26.67
N VAL A 198 68.67 28.27 26.58
CA VAL A 198 67.88 27.19 25.95
C VAL A 198 66.60 26.90 26.74
N HIS A 199 66.67 26.89 28.08
CA HIS A 199 65.50 26.67 28.93
C HIS A 199 64.46 27.78 28.75
N GLU A 200 64.88 29.05 28.71
CA GLU A 200 63.99 30.18 28.48
C GLU A 200 63.29 30.08 27.11
N ALA A 201 64.02 29.68 26.07
CA ALA A 201 63.44 29.44 24.75
C ALA A 201 62.41 28.29 24.75
N VAL A 202 62.65 27.23 25.54
CA VAL A 202 61.69 26.12 25.71
C VAL A 202 60.44 26.57 26.45
N ASP A 203 60.58 27.34 27.54
CA ASP A 203 59.45 27.85 28.31
C ASP A 203 58.55 28.76 27.48
N ASN A 204 59.16 29.62 26.65
CA ASN A 204 58.43 30.44 25.69
C ASN A 204 57.65 29.59 24.67
N ARG A 205 58.25 28.52 24.13
CA ARG A 205 57.56 27.58 23.22
C ARG A 205 56.40 26.86 23.90
N HIS A 206 56.57 26.41 25.15
CA HIS A 206 55.48 25.78 25.91
C HIS A 206 54.33 26.77 26.17
N SER A 207 54.64 28.03 26.50
CA SER A 207 53.65 29.09 26.66
C SER A 207 52.82 29.30 25.39
N ASP A 208 53.47 29.34 24.23
CA ASP A 208 52.76 29.46 22.95
C ASP A 208 51.94 28.21 22.60
N GLN A 209 52.45 27.01 22.89
CA GLN A 209 51.69 25.77 22.74
C GLN A 209 50.43 25.75 23.62
N LEU A 210 50.51 26.23 24.86
CA LEU A 210 49.34 26.33 25.75
C LEU A 210 48.26 27.24 25.17
N LYS A 211 48.62 28.39 24.58
CA LYS A 211 47.65 29.27 23.90
C LYS A 211 46.99 28.57 22.71
N ILE A 212 47.76 27.80 21.93
CA ILE A 212 47.22 27.01 20.81
C ILE A 212 46.25 25.95 21.33
N HIS A 213 46.60 25.23 22.41
CA HIS A 213 45.71 24.25 23.03
C HIS A 213 44.42 24.89 23.58
N GLU A 214 44.51 26.05 24.22
CA GLU A 214 43.34 26.77 24.73
C GLU A 214 42.39 27.17 23.58
N THR A 215 42.92 27.72 22.49
CA THR A 215 42.12 28.10 21.33
C THR A 215 41.51 26.89 20.62
N ALA A 216 42.27 25.78 20.50
CA ALA A 216 41.75 24.52 19.98
C ALA A 216 40.62 23.96 20.86
N GLY A 217 40.78 24.02 22.19
CA GLY A 217 39.75 23.60 23.16
C GLY A 217 38.46 24.40 23.02
N LYS A 218 38.54 25.74 22.91
CA LYS A 218 37.37 26.60 22.67
C LYS A 218 36.65 26.24 21.36
N LYS A 219 37.41 26.03 20.28
CA LYS A 219 36.84 25.63 18.98
C LYS A 219 36.14 24.28 19.05
N LEU A 220 36.73 23.30 19.76
CA LEU A 220 36.12 21.98 19.95
C LEU A 220 34.82 22.08 20.76
N GLN A 221 34.81 22.89 21.82
CA GLN A 221 33.62 23.12 22.63
C GLN A 221 32.48 23.74 21.82
N GLU A 222 32.78 24.70 20.96
CA GLU A 222 31.80 25.31 20.06
C GLU A 222 31.28 24.31 19.01
N GLN A 223 32.16 23.46 18.47
CA GLN A 223 31.75 22.36 17.58
C GLN A 223 30.81 21.37 18.29
N LEU A 224 31.11 20.98 19.53
CA LEU A 224 30.25 20.10 20.33
C LEU A 224 28.89 20.75 20.61
N LYS A 225 28.86 22.04 20.96
CA LYS A 225 27.61 22.79 21.15
C LYS A 225 26.76 22.81 19.88
N ASN A 226 27.38 23.04 18.72
CA ASN A 226 26.70 23.03 17.43
C ASN A 226 26.18 21.64 17.06
N GLN A 227 26.94 20.57 17.35
CA GLN A 227 26.48 19.19 17.14
C GLN A 227 25.32 18.83 18.08
N ALA A 228 25.39 19.21 19.35
CA ALA A 228 24.28 19.01 20.30
C ALA A 228 23.00 19.70 19.83
N GLY A 229 23.11 20.93 19.29
CA GLY A 229 21.99 21.63 18.66
C GLY A 229 21.38 20.85 17.48
N LYS A 230 22.22 20.32 16.57
CA LYS A 230 21.76 19.48 15.46
C LYS A 230 21.07 18.21 15.93
N ILE A 231 21.60 17.53 16.94
CA ILE A 231 20.99 16.33 17.52
C ILE A 231 19.61 16.66 18.09
N SER A 232 19.47 17.78 18.80
CA SER A 232 18.18 18.25 19.32
C SER A 232 17.15 18.43 18.19
N THR A 233 17.52 19.12 17.12
CA THR A 233 16.62 19.34 15.97
C THR A 233 16.26 18.04 15.24
N LEU A 234 17.21 17.10 15.12
CA LEU A 234 16.96 15.79 14.53
C LEU A 234 16.02 14.96 15.40
N SER A 235 16.19 15.00 16.72
CA SER A 235 15.31 14.31 17.66
C SER A 235 13.88 14.84 17.59
N GLU A 236 13.72 16.16 17.48
CA GLU A 236 12.41 16.78 17.31
C GLU A 236 11.76 16.38 15.97
N HIS A 237 12.52 16.38 14.88
CA HIS A 237 12.03 15.92 13.58
C HIS A 237 11.61 14.44 13.60
N LEU A 238 12.39 13.58 14.27
CA LEU A 238 12.09 12.16 14.41
C LEU A 238 10.79 11.93 15.20
N ASN A 239 10.55 12.71 16.26
CA ASN A 239 9.30 12.65 17.03
C ASN A 239 8.10 13.04 16.15
N VAL A 240 8.19 14.17 15.44
CA VAL A 240 7.12 14.61 14.52
C VAL A 240 6.85 13.56 13.44
N GLN A 241 7.90 12.95 12.89
CA GLN A 241 7.74 11.87 11.91
C GLN A 241 7.06 10.64 12.50
N THR A 242 7.37 10.30 13.76
CA THR A 242 6.75 9.17 14.48
C THR A 242 5.26 9.44 14.72
N GLU A 243 4.90 10.64 15.17
CA GLU A 243 3.50 11.07 15.35
C GLU A 243 2.74 10.99 14.02
N ARG A 244 3.29 11.53 12.94
CA ARG A 244 2.68 11.47 11.61
C ARG A 244 2.51 10.04 11.09
N SER A 245 3.48 9.15 11.37
CA SER A 245 3.36 7.73 11.02
C SER A 245 2.22 7.05 11.78
N ASN A 246 2.02 7.40 13.05
CA ASN A 246 0.91 6.87 13.86
C ASN A 246 -0.44 7.41 13.35
N GLU A 247 -0.53 8.70 13.03
CA GLU A 247 -1.74 9.30 12.42
C GLU A 247 -2.11 8.62 11.09
N ASN A 248 -1.12 8.40 10.22
CA ASN A 248 -1.34 7.67 8.96
C ASN A 248 -1.81 6.24 9.20
N ALA A 249 -1.27 5.55 10.21
CA ALA A 249 -1.70 4.19 10.55
C ALA A 249 -3.16 4.15 11.03
N GLU A 250 -3.60 5.12 11.82
CA GLU A 250 -5.01 5.25 12.21
C GLU A 250 -5.90 5.60 11.03
N GLN A 251 -5.49 6.51 10.14
CA GLN A 251 -6.23 6.80 8.90
C GLN A 251 -6.40 5.55 8.02
N LEU A 252 -5.36 4.72 7.89
CA LEU A 252 -5.44 3.47 7.14
C LEU A 252 -6.40 2.47 7.77
N LYS A 253 -6.50 2.40 9.11
CA LYS A 253 -7.52 1.56 9.79
C LYS A 253 -8.93 2.04 9.48
N VAL A 254 -9.17 3.35 9.59
CA VAL A 254 -10.48 3.96 9.27
C VAL A 254 -10.84 3.70 7.81
N GLN A 255 -9.89 3.85 6.88
CA GLN A 255 -10.11 3.55 5.47
C GLN A 255 -10.43 2.08 5.25
N ALA A 256 -9.71 1.16 5.90
CA ALA A 256 -9.97 -0.27 5.79
C ALA A 256 -11.36 -0.67 6.33
N GLU A 257 -11.86 0.01 7.37
CA GLU A 257 -13.23 -0.18 7.86
C GLU A 257 -14.26 0.36 6.86
N ALA A 258 -14.03 1.55 6.30
CA ALA A 258 -14.89 2.12 5.26
C ALA A 258 -14.96 1.24 4.00
N ASP A 259 -13.82 0.67 3.58
CA ASP A 259 -13.75 -0.24 2.44
C ASP A 259 -14.56 -1.53 2.70
N LYS A 260 -14.50 -2.10 3.91
CA LYS A 260 -15.35 -3.25 4.30
C LYS A 260 -16.84 -2.92 4.24
N GLU A 261 -17.26 -1.76 4.73
CA GLU A 261 -18.67 -1.34 4.63
C GLU A 261 -19.11 -1.16 3.16
N LEU A 262 -18.22 -0.64 2.32
CA LEU A 262 -18.48 -0.47 0.90
C LEU A 262 -18.62 -1.83 0.19
N GLU A 263 -17.74 -2.79 0.50
CA GLU A 263 -17.83 -4.16 0.00
C GLU A 263 -19.17 -4.82 0.40
N GLU A 264 -19.61 -4.64 1.65
CA GLU A 264 -20.90 -5.15 2.12
C GLU A 264 -22.08 -4.50 1.36
N LYS A 265 -22.02 -3.18 1.13
CA LYS A 265 -23.03 -2.46 0.32
C LYS A 265 -23.07 -2.98 -1.12
N ILE A 266 -21.91 -3.19 -1.76
CA ILE A 266 -21.82 -3.74 -3.11
C ILE A 266 -22.41 -5.16 -3.14
N HIS A 267 -22.06 -6.01 -2.18
CA HIS A 267 -22.60 -7.37 -2.08
C HIS A 267 -24.13 -7.39 -1.94
N ASN A 268 -24.67 -6.53 -1.09
CA ASN A 268 -26.12 -6.38 -0.92
C ASN A 268 -26.79 -5.86 -2.19
N GLN A 269 -26.19 -4.89 -2.88
CA GLN A 269 -26.70 -4.37 -4.15
C GLN A 269 -26.68 -5.45 -5.25
N GLU A 270 -25.65 -6.30 -5.30
CA GLU A 270 -25.58 -7.42 -6.23
C GLU A 270 -26.68 -8.45 -5.96
N LYS A 271 -26.97 -8.74 -4.68
CA LYS A 271 -28.07 -9.63 -4.26
C LYS A 271 -29.44 -9.07 -4.68
N ILE A 272 -29.67 -7.76 -4.48
CA ILE A 272 -30.89 -7.07 -4.95
C ILE A 272 -31.00 -7.16 -6.48
N SER A 273 -29.92 -6.87 -7.20
CA SER A 273 -29.89 -6.90 -8.66
C SER A 273 -30.19 -8.31 -9.20
N LYS A 274 -29.65 -9.36 -8.57
CA LYS A 274 -29.98 -10.76 -8.87
C LYS A 274 -31.46 -11.09 -8.60
N GLY A 275 -32.04 -10.53 -7.54
CA GLY A 275 -33.47 -10.65 -7.23
C GLY A 275 -34.34 -10.02 -8.31
N LEU A 276 -34.08 -8.76 -8.64
CA LEU A 276 -34.78 -8.03 -9.71
C LEU A 276 -34.65 -8.74 -11.07
N ALA A 277 -33.49 -9.29 -11.40
CA ALA A 277 -33.30 -10.03 -12.64
C ALA A 277 -34.15 -11.31 -12.70
N LYS A 278 -34.35 -12.01 -11.57
CA LYS A 278 -35.27 -13.16 -11.50
C LYS A 278 -36.72 -12.72 -11.66
N GLU A 279 -37.10 -11.62 -11.01
CA GLU A 279 -38.46 -11.07 -11.06
C GLU A 279 -38.81 -10.59 -12.48
N LEU A 280 -37.89 -9.90 -13.16
CA LEU A 280 -38.04 -9.51 -14.56
C LEU A 280 -38.17 -10.72 -15.51
N LYS A 281 -37.43 -11.81 -15.26
CA LYS A 281 -37.59 -13.06 -16.03
C LYS A 281 -38.97 -13.67 -15.83
N ALA A 282 -39.43 -13.76 -14.58
CA ALA A 282 -40.77 -14.24 -14.28
C ALA A 282 -41.85 -13.35 -14.93
N GLN A 283 -41.68 -12.02 -14.87
CA GLN A 283 -42.58 -11.08 -15.52
C GLN A 283 -42.62 -11.28 -17.03
N ALA A 284 -41.46 -11.42 -17.68
CA ALA A 284 -41.39 -11.70 -19.11
C ALA A 284 -42.08 -13.02 -19.50
N GLU A 285 -41.98 -14.06 -18.66
CA GLU A 285 -42.73 -15.30 -18.85
C GLU A 285 -44.24 -15.09 -18.70
N THR A 286 -44.69 -14.29 -17.72
CA THR A 286 -46.11 -13.97 -17.56
C THR A 286 -46.65 -13.13 -18.73
N ASP A 287 -45.86 -12.17 -19.22
CA ASP A 287 -46.23 -11.34 -20.36
C ASP A 287 -46.36 -12.20 -21.63
N LYS A 288 -45.42 -13.14 -21.85
CA LYS A 288 -45.51 -14.11 -22.94
C LYS A 288 -46.77 -14.98 -22.86
N LEU A 289 -47.14 -15.43 -21.65
CA LEU A 289 -48.36 -16.21 -21.44
C LEU A 289 -49.62 -15.38 -21.69
N LEU A 290 -49.59 -14.10 -21.33
CA LEU A 290 -50.66 -13.15 -21.59
C LEU A 290 -50.81 -12.85 -23.09
N GLU A 291 -49.70 -12.66 -23.82
CA GLU A 291 -49.69 -12.53 -25.28
C GLU A 291 -50.30 -13.77 -25.94
N GLU A 292 -49.93 -14.97 -25.51
CA GLU A 292 -50.51 -16.22 -26.03
C GLU A 292 -52.01 -16.30 -25.75
N LYS A 293 -52.46 -15.86 -24.56
CA LYS A 293 -53.88 -15.81 -24.19
C LYS A 293 -54.65 -14.79 -25.04
N LEU A 294 -54.09 -13.60 -25.27
CA LEU A 294 -54.67 -12.57 -26.13
C LEU A 294 -54.74 -13.03 -27.59
N HIS A 295 -53.71 -13.74 -28.07
CA HIS A 295 -53.71 -14.31 -29.41
C HIS A 295 -54.82 -15.34 -29.58
N LYS A 296 -54.96 -16.29 -28.64
CA LYS A 296 -56.07 -17.25 -28.62
C LYS A 296 -57.43 -16.55 -28.56
N GLN A 297 -57.56 -15.49 -27.77
CA GLN A 297 -58.80 -14.72 -27.68
C GLN A 297 -59.12 -14.00 -29.00
N SER A 298 -58.10 -13.46 -29.68
CA SER A 298 -58.26 -12.86 -31.02
C SER A 298 -58.69 -13.88 -32.06
N GLU A 299 -58.16 -15.11 -32.03
CA GLU A 299 -58.61 -16.20 -32.91
C GLU A 299 -60.08 -16.54 -32.65
N VAL A 300 -60.51 -16.64 -31.39
CA VAL A 300 -61.91 -16.88 -31.03
C VAL A 300 -62.81 -15.74 -31.51
N ILE A 301 -62.38 -14.48 -31.37
CA ILE A 301 -63.14 -13.33 -31.89
C ILE A 301 -63.28 -13.42 -33.41
N ASN A 302 -62.22 -13.76 -34.13
CA ASN A 302 -62.27 -13.93 -35.59
C ASN A 302 -63.21 -15.08 -35.99
N GLN A 303 -63.16 -16.22 -35.30
CA GLN A 303 -64.09 -17.34 -35.52
C GLN A 303 -65.54 -16.94 -35.25
N HIS A 304 -65.83 -16.20 -34.17
CA HIS A 304 -67.16 -15.67 -33.91
C HIS A 304 -67.61 -14.66 -34.97
N ALA A 305 -66.72 -13.79 -35.47
CA ALA A 305 -67.04 -12.86 -36.55
C ALA A 305 -67.40 -13.60 -37.84
N GLU A 306 -66.71 -14.71 -38.14
CA GLU A 306 -67.00 -15.57 -39.27
C GLU A 306 -68.32 -16.33 -39.10
N GLN A 307 -68.62 -16.84 -37.90
CA GLN A 307 -69.94 -17.40 -37.57
C GLN A 307 -71.07 -16.38 -37.72
N LEU A 308 -70.88 -15.13 -37.27
CA LEU A 308 -71.86 -14.06 -37.44
C LEU A 308 -72.08 -13.72 -38.91
N LYS A 309 -71.05 -13.80 -39.75
CA LYS A 309 -71.18 -13.61 -41.20
C LYS A 309 -72.02 -14.73 -41.84
N VAL A 310 -71.74 -15.99 -41.47
CA VAL A 310 -72.54 -17.15 -41.92
C VAL A 310 -73.99 -17.04 -41.43
N GLN A 311 -74.19 -16.61 -40.19
CA GLN A 311 -75.53 -16.39 -39.63
C GLN A 311 -76.27 -15.27 -40.38
N ALA A 312 -75.60 -14.17 -40.72
CA ALA A 312 -76.20 -13.09 -41.50
C ALA A 312 -76.60 -13.53 -42.92
N GLU A 313 -75.81 -14.40 -43.55
CA GLU A 313 -76.16 -15.03 -44.84
C GLU A 313 -77.36 -15.98 -44.71
N ALA A 314 -77.41 -16.79 -43.64
CA ALA A 314 -78.55 -17.65 -43.34
C ALA A 314 -79.83 -16.86 -43.04
N ASP A 315 -79.73 -15.74 -42.30
CA ASP A 315 -80.86 -14.85 -41.99
C ASP A 315 -81.36 -14.13 -43.26
N LYS A 316 -80.46 -13.79 -44.19
CA LYS A 316 -80.83 -13.26 -45.51
C LYS A 316 -81.59 -14.30 -46.34
N GLU A 317 -81.12 -15.55 -46.39
CA GLU A 317 -81.83 -16.67 -47.02
C GLU A 317 -83.20 -16.92 -46.38
N LEU A 318 -83.28 -16.85 -45.05
CA LEU A 318 -84.54 -16.99 -44.30
C LEU A 318 -85.49 -15.84 -44.63
N GLY A 319 -84.99 -14.61 -44.73
CA GLY A 319 -85.75 -13.44 -45.16
C GLY A 319 -86.30 -13.58 -46.56
N GLU A 320 -85.51 -14.12 -47.50
CA GLU A 320 -85.97 -14.45 -48.85
C GLU A 320 -87.07 -15.54 -48.83
N LYS A 321 -86.88 -16.60 -48.03
CA LYS A 321 -87.90 -17.66 -47.83
C LYS A 321 -89.20 -17.12 -47.23
N ILE A 322 -89.13 -16.27 -46.20
CA ILE A 322 -90.29 -15.62 -45.59
C ILE A 322 -91.00 -14.72 -46.61
N ASN A 323 -90.26 -13.99 -47.44
CA ASN A 323 -90.86 -13.14 -48.48
C ASN A 323 -91.59 -13.98 -49.55
N THR A 324 -91.02 -15.11 -49.97
CA THR A 324 -91.75 -16.07 -50.83
C THR A 324 -92.97 -16.66 -50.14
N GLN A 325 -92.89 -16.99 -48.85
CA GLN A 325 -94.02 -17.49 -48.07
C GLN A 325 -95.13 -16.42 -47.94
N ALA A 326 -94.77 -15.15 -47.76
CA ALA A 326 -95.71 -14.03 -47.72
C ALA A 326 -96.43 -13.84 -49.06
N LYS A 327 -95.72 -14.01 -50.19
CA LYS A 327 -96.36 -14.03 -51.53
C LYS A 327 -97.34 -15.19 -51.69
N ILE A 328 -96.99 -16.38 -51.20
CA ILE A 328 -97.89 -17.55 -51.22
C ILE A 328 -99.13 -17.31 -50.34
N SER A 329 -98.96 -16.77 -49.12
CA SER A 329 -100.08 -16.44 -48.23
C SER A 329 -101.00 -15.35 -48.79
N ASN A 330 -100.47 -14.34 -49.49
CA ASN A 330 -101.30 -13.36 -50.19
C ASN A 330 -102.11 -13.99 -51.33
N GLY A 331 -101.52 -14.94 -52.07
CA GLY A 331 -102.27 -15.74 -53.06
C GLY A 331 -103.42 -16.53 -52.42
N PHE A 332 -103.16 -17.20 -51.29
CA PHE A 332 -104.21 -17.89 -50.52
C PHE A 332 -105.29 -16.95 -50.00
N ALA A 333 -104.94 -15.72 -49.61
CA ALA A 333 -105.91 -14.72 -49.15
C ALA A 333 -106.82 -14.24 -50.29
N GLU A 334 -106.30 -14.08 -51.50
CA GLU A 334 -107.10 -13.77 -52.69
C GLU A 334 -108.02 -14.94 -53.09
N ASP A 335 -107.52 -16.18 -53.06
CA ASP A 335 -108.33 -17.38 -53.31
C ASP A 335 -109.46 -17.55 -52.29
N LEU A 336 -109.19 -17.33 -50.99
CA LEU A 336 -110.20 -17.33 -49.94
C LEU A 336 -111.26 -16.23 -50.14
N LYS A 337 -110.87 -15.08 -50.66
CA LYS A 337 -111.80 -13.97 -50.96
C LYS A 337 -112.70 -14.31 -52.15
N ALA A 338 -112.16 -14.91 -53.21
CA ALA A 338 -112.92 -15.44 -54.34
C ALA A 338 -113.87 -16.58 -53.90
N GLN A 339 -113.42 -17.46 -53.00
CA GLN A 339 -114.23 -18.54 -52.44
C GLN A 339 -115.37 -18.02 -51.54
N ALA A 340 -115.12 -16.96 -50.75
CA ALA A 340 -116.16 -16.31 -49.95
C ALA A 340 -117.24 -15.65 -50.82
N GLU A 341 -116.87 -15.00 -51.94
CA GLU A 341 -117.84 -14.45 -52.89
C GLU A 341 -118.65 -15.55 -53.59
N THR A 342 -118.00 -16.66 -53.95
CA THR A 342 -118.67 -17.84 -54.54
C THR A 342 -119.68 -18.45 -53.57
N ASN A 343 -119.32 -18.59 -52.28
CA ASN A 343 -120.23 -19.08 -51.24
C ASN A 343 -121.40 -18.12 -50.97
N LYS A 344 -121.17 -16.79 -51.03
CA LYS A 344 -122.23 -15.79 -50.90
C LYS A 344 -123.25 -15.87 -52.06
N LEU A 345 -122.78 -16.19 -53.27
CA LEU A 345 -123.63 -16.44 -54.44
C LEU A 345 -124.42 -17.76 -54.29
N LEU A 346 -123.79 -18.82 -53.78
CA LEU A 346 -124.44 -20.11 -53.51
C LEU A 346 -125.53 -20.00 -52.42
N GLN A 347 -125.26 -19.25 -51.35
CA GLN A 347 -126.22 -19.00 -50.28
C GLN A 347 -127.46 -18.25 -50.79
N LYS A 348 -127.27 -17.26 -51.68
CA LYS A 348 -128.38 -16.53 -52.35
C LYS A 348 -129.20 -17.46 -53.25
N LYS A 349 -128.57 -18.44 -53.91
CA LYS A 349 -129.22 -19.46 -54.74
C LYS A 349 -130.02 -20.46 -53.89
N SER A 350 -129.46 -20.89 -52.76
CA SER A 350 -130.11 -21.81 -51.82
C SER A 350 -131.33 -21.17 -51.13
N HIS A 351 -131.30 -19.87 -50.83
CA HIS A 351 -132.44 -19.16 -50.23
C HIS A 351 -133.62 -19.07 -51.22
N LYS A 352 -133.34 -18.77 -52.50
CA LYS A 352 -134.35 -18.83 -53.57
C LYS A 352 -134.94 -20.23 -53.78
N GLN A 353 -134.13 -21.28 -53.63
CA GLN A 353 -134.60 -22.66 -53.80
C GLN A 353 -135.44 -23.17 -52.61
N SER A 354 -135.14 -22.70 -51.39
CA SER A 354 -135.96 -22.96 -50.20
C SER A 354 -137.36 -22.31 -50.29
N GLU A 355 -137.45 -21.11 -50.87
CA GLU A 355 -138.72 -20.38 -51.05
C GLU A 355 -139.63 -21.09 -52.08
N VAL A 356 -139.05 -21.60 -53.17
CA VAL A 356 -139.75 -22.44 -54.17
C VAL A 356 -140.23 -23.77 -53.59
N THR A 357 -139.50 -24.35 -52.63
CA THR A 357 -139.87 -25.63 -51.99
C THR A 357 -141.02 -25.45 -51.00
N SER A 358 -141.11 -24.30 -50.31
CA SER A 358 -142.24 -23.95 -49.45
C SER A 358 -143.53 -23.71 -50.25
N GLN A 359 -143.44 -23.09 -51.43
CA GLN A 359 -144.59 -22.89 -52.33
C GLN A 359 -145.08 -24.21 -52.96
N HIS A 360 -144.17 -25.17 -53.25
CA HIS A 360 -144.55 -26.50 -53.72
C HIS A 360 -145.23 -27.37 -52.65
N ALA A 361 -144.81 -27.25 -51.39
CA ALA A 361 -145.43 -27.99 -50.27
C ALA A 361 -146.89 -27.54 -50.02
N GLU A 362 -147.19 -26.26 -50.26
CA GLU A 362 -148.54 -25.70 -50.15
C GLU A 362 -149.45 -26.09 -51.32
N GLN A 363 -148.89 -26.23 -52.54
CA GLN A 363 -149.60 -26.82 -53.68
C GLN A 363 -149.88 -28.33 -53.52
N LEU A 364 -148.99 -29.08 -52.87
CA LEU A 364 -149.20 -30.50 -52.56
C LEU A 364 -150.33 -30.75 -51.54
N LYS A 365 -150.56 -29.81 -50.62
CA LYS A 365 -151.70 -29.85 -49.68
C LYS A 365 -153.04 -29.64 -50.40
N ILE A 366 -153.08 -28.72 -51.37
CA ILE A 366 -154.25 -28.48 -52.23
C ILE A 366 -154.50 -29.68 -53.16
N HIS A 367 -153.46 -30.35 -53.66
CA HIS A 367 -153.62 -31.56 -54.46
C HIS A 367 -154.06 -32.78 -53.64
N SER A 368 -153.65 -32.89 -52.37
CA SER A 368 -154.11 -33.94 -51.45
C SER A 368 -155.61 -33.85 -51.17
N GLU A 369 -156.17 -32.65 -51.04
CA GLU A 369 -157.61 -32.43 -50.81
C GLU A 369 -158.43 -32.67 -52.11
N ALA A 370 -157.84 -32.43 -53.29
CA ALA A 370 -158.44 -32.75 -54.58
C ALA A 370 -158.39 -34.26 -54.94
N ILE A 371 -157.39 -35.00 -54.46
CA ILE A 371 -157.31 -36.46 -54.64
C ILE A 371 -158.39 -37.16 -53.79
N SER A 372 -158.73 -36.62 -52.61
CA SER A 372 -159.79 -37.18 -51.76
C SER A 372 -161.20 -37.01 -52.37
N SER A 373 -161.46 -35.98 -53.17
CA SER A 373 -162.74 -35.82 -53.91
C SER A 373 -162.77 -36.57 -55.25
N PHE A 374 -161.61 -36.85 -55.83
CA PHE A 374 -161.49 -37.74 -57.00
C PHE A 374 -161.76 -39.21 -56.63
N ASP A 375 -161.33 -39.65 -55.44
CA ASP A 375 -161.52 -41.03 -54.98
C ASP A 375 -162.99 -41.38 -54.71
N GLU A 376 -163.80 -40.43 -54.21
CA GLU A 376 -165.27 -40.56 -54.11
C GLU A 376 -165.95 -40.66 -55.50
N THR A 377 -165.37 -40.03 -56.52
CA THR A 377 -165.92 -40.05 -57.90
C THR A 377 -165.61 -41.37 -58.61
N VAL A 378 -164.42 -41.94 -58.40
CA VAL A 378 -164.02 -43.25 -58.94
C VAL A 378 -164.76 -44.40 -58.25
N GLN A 379 -165.09 -44.29 -56.96
CA GLN A 379 -165.98 -45.25 -56.28
C GLN A 379 -167.40 -45.26 -56.88
N SER A 380 -167.95 -44.10 -57.26
CA SER A 380 -169.29 -44.02 -57.91
C SER A 380 -169.32 -44.60 -59.33
N GLN A 381 -168.20 -44.62 -60.05
CA GLN A 381 -168.10 -45.20 -61.41
C GLN A 381 -167.78 -46.71 -61.39
N ALA A 382 -167.13 -47.22 -60.34
CA ALA A 382 -166.89 -48.65 -60.17
C ALA A 382 -168.17 -49.45 -59.84
N GLU A 383 -169.14 -48.86 -59.12
CA GLU A 383 -170.45 -49.48 -58.87
C GLU A 383 -171.31 -49.58 -60.14
N VAL A 384 -171.24 -48.59 -61.05
CA VAL A 384 -171.99 -48.59 -62.32
C VAL A 384 -171.45 -49.61 -63.33
N VAL A 385 -170.15 -49.91 -63.29
CA VAL A 385 -169.52 -50.90 -64.18
C VAL A 385 -169.77 -52.33 -63.72
N ASN A 386 -169.88 -52.60 -62.41
CA ASN A 386 -170.13 -53.96 -61.94
C ASN A 386 -171.61 -54.36 -61.93
N GLN A 387 -172.55 -53.42 -61.76
CA GLN A 387 -173.96 -53.69 -62.11
C GLN A 387 -174.12 -54.12 -63.59
N HIS A 388 -173.33 -53.55 -64.50
CA HIS A 388 -173.28 -53.97 -65.91
C HIS A 388 -172.63 -55.36 -66.11
N ASN A 389 -171.62 -55.72 -65.33
CA ASN A 389 -171.01 -57.06 -65.40
C ASN A 389 -171.95 -58.16 -64.87
N GLU A 390 -172.79 -57.82 -63.88
CA GLU A 390 -173.77 -58.75 -63.32
C GLU A 390 -174.94 -59.00 -64.30
N GLU A 391 -175.36 -57.99 -65.07
CA GLU A 391 -176.32 -58.13 -66.18
C GLU A 391 -175.76 -58.95 -67.36
N ILE A 392 -174.48 -58.77 -67.72
CA ILE A 392 -173.83 -59.55 -68.79
C ILE A 392 -173.72 -61.03 -68.41
N SER A 393 -173.49 -61.36 -67.14
CA SER A 393 -173.39 -62.76 -66.69
C SER A 393 -174.75 -63.45 -66.60
N GLN A 394 -175.81 -62.72 -66.23
CA GLN A 394 -177.20 -63.22 -66.31
C GLN A 394 -177.61 -63.51 -67.76
N LEU A 395 -177.17 -62.69 -68.72
CA LEU A 395 -177.32 -62.93 -70.16
C LEU A 395 -176.55 -64.17 -70.64
N HIS A 396 -175.36 -64.44 -70.09
CA HIS A 396 -174.58 -65.64 -70.42
C HIS A 396 -175.23 -66.92 -69.88
N THR A 397 -175.87 -66.83 -68.71
CA THR A 397 -176.65 -67.90 -68.08
C THR A 397 -177.95 -68.18 -68.85
N PHE A 398 -178.57 -67.14 -69.40
CA PHE A 398 -179.75 -67.26 -70.26
C PHE A 398 -179.43 -67.89 -71.63
N ASN A 399 -178.29 -67.52 -72.24
CA ASN A 399 -177.88 -68.07 -73.53
C ASN A 399 -177.50 -69.56 -73.47
N SER A 400 -176.88 -70.01 -72.38
CA SER A 400 -176.54 -71.42 -72.20
C SER A 400 -177.78 -72.30 -72.06
N ASN A 401 -178.81 -71.81 -71.35
CA ASN A 401 -180.09 -72.51 -71.15
C ASN A 401 -180.90 -72.59 -72.45
N LEU A 402 -180.79 -71.57 -73.32
CA LEU A 402 -181.34 -71.61 -74.67
C LEU A 402 -180.64 -72.64 -75.57
N ASN A 403 -179.33 -72.82 -75.41
CA ASN A 403 -178.53 -73.75 -76.20
C ASN A 403 -178.82 -75.23 -75.82
N GLU A 404 -179.10 -75.51 -74.55
CA GLU A 404 -179.63 -76.80 -74.09
C GLU A 404 -181.03 -77.11 -74.67
N GLN A 405 -181.91 -76.11 -74.81
CA GLN A 405 -183.21 -76.31 -75.46
C GLN A 405 -183.10 -76.57 -76.97
N LEU A 406 -182.08 -76.01 -77.63
CA LEU A 406 -181.86 -76.19 -79.06
C LEU A 406 -181.35 -77.59 -79.41
N GLU A 407 -180.45 -78.16 -78.59
CA GLU A 407 -180.00 -79.55 -78.76
C GLU A 407 -181.13 -80.57 -78.49
N TYR A 408 -182.00 -80.30 -77.52
CA TYR A 408 -183.19 -81.13 -77.26
C TYR A 408 -184.20 -81.13 -78.43
N HIS A 409 -184.30 -80.05 -79.20
CA HIS A 409 -185.12 -80.04 -80.42
C HIS A 409 -184.44 -80.71 -81.62
N GLN A 410 -183.11 -80.70 -81.70
CA GLN A 410 -182.36 -81.53 -82.67
C GLN A 410 -182.51 -83.03 -82.40
N PHE A 411 -182.60 -83.42 -81.12
CA PHE A 411 -182.97 -84.76 -80.67
C PHE A 411 -184.31 -85.26 -81.26
N LEU A 412 -185.30 -84.39 -81.50
CA LEU A 412 -186.64 -84.80 -81.98
C LEU A 412 -186.79 -84.84 -83.52
N ILE A 413 -186.00 -84.07 -84.27
CA ILE A 413 -186.10 -84.01 -85.73
C ILE A 413 -185.45 -85.24 -86.39
N ILE A 414 -184.28 -85.66 -85.93
CA ILE A 414 -183.56 -86.82 -86.49
C ILE A 414 -184.36 -88.13 -86.29
N GLU A 415 -185.11 -88.21 -85.20
CA GLU A 415 -185.96 -89.37 -84.90
C GLU A 415 -187.18 -89.45 -85.84
N GLN A 416 -187.74 -88.31 -86.25
CA GLN A 416 -188.86 -88.27 -87.21
C GLN A 416 -188.44 -88.60 -88.64
N GLU A 417 -187.25 -88.19 -89.08
CA GLU A 417 -186.76 -88.50 -90.43
C GLU A 417 -186.59 -90.01 -90.68
N LYS A 418 -186.15 -90.77 -89.67
CA LYS A 418 -186.06 -92.24 -89.80
C LYS A 418 -187.43 -92.91 -89.84
N LYS A 419 -188.41 -92.36 -89.13
CA LYS A 419 -189.81 -92.81 -89.17
C LYS A 419 -190.43 -92.60 -90.57
N ILE A 420 -190.02 -91.55 -91.27
CA ILE A 420 -190.44 -91.28 -92.67
C ILE A 420 -189.77 -92.26 -93.64
N ALA A 421 -188.49 -92.62 -93.44
CA ALA A 421 -187.79 -93.59 -94.31
C ALA A 421 -188.46 -94.98 -94.28
N LEU A 422 -188.91 -95.39 -93.10
CA LEU A 422 -189.63 -96.65 -92.87
C LEU A 422 -190.97 -96.70 -93.63
N LEU A 423 -191.70 -95.59 -93.71
CA LEU A 423 -192.97 -95.51 -94.46
C LEU A 423 -192.80 -95.55 -95.98
N ASN A 424 -191.63 -95.14 -96.49
CA ASN A 424 -191.43 -94.98 -97.93
C ASN A 424 -191.14 -96.31 -98.64
N GLU A 425 -190.49 -97.27 -97.95
CA GLU A 425 -190.28 -98.61 -98.50
C GLU A 425 -191.56 -99.44 -98.52
N GLU A 426 -192.40 -99.31 -97.48
CA GLU A 426 -193.75 -99.91 -97.47
C GLU A 426 -194.58 -99.43 -98.67
N MET A 427 -194.47 -98.14 -99.04
CA MET A 427 -195.20 -97.60 -100.18
C MET A 427 -194.71 -98.15 -101.54
N ASN A 428 -193.43 -98.50 -101.67
CA ASN A 428 -192.88 -99.07 -102.90
C ASN A 428 -193.27 -100.54 -103.11
N GLY A 429 -193.49 -101.28 -102.01
CA GLY A 429 -194.16 -102.58 -102.07
C GLY A 429 -195.55 -102.50 -102.71
N LEU A 430 -196.29 -101.40 -102.47
CA LEU A 430 -197.66 -101.21 -102.97
C LEU A 430 -197.73 -100.75 -104.44
N LYS A 431 -196.76 -99.96 -104.92
CA LYS A 431 -196.90 -99.29 -106.22
C LYS A 431 -196.71 -100.22 -107.42
N LEU A 432 -195.86 -101.23 -107.32
CA LEU A 432 -195.60 -102.16 -108.43
C LEU A 432 -196.69 -103.24 -108.57
N SER A 433 -197.41 -103.53 -107.48
CA SER A 433 -198.71 -104.22 -107.53
C SER A 433 -199.73 -103.47 -108.40
N LEU A 434 -199.80 -102.13 -108.31
CA LEU A 434 -200.83 -101.35 -109.00
C LEU A 434 -200.59 -101.18 -110.51
N LYS A 435 -199.33 -101.20 -110.96
CA LYS A 435 -199.03 -100.98 -112.38
C LYS A 435 -199.28 -102.19 -113.28
N SER A 436 -199.68 -103.32 -112.72
CA SER A 436 -200.22 -104.48 -113.45
C SER A 436 -201.23 -104.14 -114.57
N LYS A 437 -202.06 -103.10 -114.38
CA LYS A 437 -203.41 -103.10 -114.94
C LYS A 437 -203.72 -102.04 -115.97
N VAL A 438 -202.89 -100.99 -116.07
CA VAL A 438 -203.25 -99.79 -116.84
C VAL A 438 -202.57 -99.78 -118.20
N SER A 439 -202.82 -100.82 -118.97
CA SER A 439 -203.89 -100.61 -119.92
C SER A 439 -203.41 -99.73 -121.07
N ASN A 440 -203.27 -100.31 -122.25
CA ASN A 440 -204.40 -100.89 -123.00
C ASN A 440 -205.56 -99.91 -123.25
N ARG A 441 -205.65 -98.74 -122.58
CA ARG A 441 -206.85 -97.87 -122.69
C ARG A 441 -206.69 -96.80 -123.75
N LYS A 442 -205.48 -96.26 -123.91
CA LYS A 442 -205.31 -95.08 -124.77
C LYS A 442 -205.01 -95.39 -126.23
N SER A 443 -205.14 -96.67 -126.62
CA SER A 443 -205.51 -97.09 -127.97
C SER A 443 -206.44 -96.10 -128.69
N TYR A 444 -207.51 -95.63 -128.04
CA TYR A 444 -208.70 -95.34 -128.83
C TYR A 444 -208.89 -93.89 -129.26
N ILE A 445 -208.52 -92.91 -128.44
CA ILE A 445 -208.97 -91.54 -128.70
C ILE A 445 -208.33 -90.96 -129.97
N ILE A 446 -207.14 -91.42 -130.35
CA ILE A 446 -206.40 -90.79 -131.46
C ILE A 446 -206.78 -91.38 -132.84
N LEU A 447 -207.59 -92.44 -132.85
CA LEU A 447 -208.26 -92.93 -134.06
C LEU A 447 -209.31 -91.93 -134.60
N GLY A 448 -209.92 -91.06 -133.76
CA GLY A 448 -211.10 -90.26 -134.13
C GLY A 448 -210.83 -88.86 -134.72
N MET A 449 -209.82 -88.12 -134.26
CA MET A 449 -209.66 -86.71 -134.67
C MET A 449 -209.27 -86.54 -136.14
N SER A 450 -208.63 -87.53 -136.77
CA SER A 450 -208.16 -87.35 -138.16
C SER A 450 -209.17 -87.79 -139.23
N VAL A 451 -210.41 -88.08 -138.83
CA VAL A 451 -211.57 -88.11 -139.73
C VAL A 451 -211.97 -86.70 -140.26
N ILE A 452 -211.91 -85.59 -139.49
CA ILE A 452 -212.56 -84.29 -139.86
C ILE A 452 -211.63 -83.23 -140.46
N ALA A 453 -210.43 -83.06 -139.91
CA ALA A 453 -209.76 -81.76 -140.02
C ALA A 453 -209.31 -81.40 -141.43
N MET A 454 -209.02 -82.38 -142.28
CA MET A 454 -208.83 -82.07 -143.66
C MET A 454 -209.85 -82.81 -144.49
N VAL A 455 -210.98 -82.15 -144.76
CA VAL A 455 -211.02 -81.13 -145.82
C VAL A 455 -210.73 -81.84 -147.12
N LEU A 456 -210.59 -80.98 -148.09
CA LEU A 456 -209.54 -81.05 -149.07
C LEU A 456 -209.85 -81.98 -150.18
N SER A 457 -210.84 -82.78 -149.99
CA SER A 457 -211.39 -83.46 -151.10
C SER A 457 -212.86 -83.21 -151.07
N ILE A 458 -213.16 -81.92 -151.25
CA ILE A 458 -213.53 -81.45 -152.59
C ILE A 458 -214.99 -81.83 -152.69
N VAL A 459 -215.58 -81.55 -153.83
CA VAL A 459 -216.84 -82.18 -154.18
C VAL A 459 -217.84 -81.86 -153.05
N GLN A 460 -218.08 -80.58 -152.79
CA GLN A 460 -218.93 -79.82 -153.70
C GLN A 460 -220.07 -80.77 -154.14
N PHE A 461 -221.31 -80.44 -153.83
CA PHE A 461 -222.11 -79.87 -154.88
C PHE A 461 -222.50 -80.85 -156.01
N ILE A 462 -221.54 -81.42 -156.75
CA ILE A 462 -221.67 -82.07 -158.06
C ILE A 462 -220.73 -83.26 -158.18
#